data_AF-A0A200QYX2-F1
#
_entry.id   AF-A0A200QYX2-F1
#
_cell.length_a   1.000
_cell.length_b   1.000
_cell.length_c   1.000
_cell.angle_alpha   90.00
_cell.angle_beta   90.00
_cell.angle_gamma   90.00
#
_symmetry.space_group_name_H-M   'P 1'
#
loop_
_entity.id
_entity.type
_entity.pdbx_description
1 polymer ?
#
loop_
_entity_poly.entity_id
_entity_poly.type
_entity_poly.pdbx_seq_one_letter_code
_entity_poly.pdbx_strand_id
1 'polypeptide(L)'
;MEEEEEPVTPAGRHIVSRDIGDKDNEDEMILVNRYLEELAVSSPLDTDKPLWEVHVLRNQKLVVFRIHHALGHGISLMSLVLALCRKVDHPDQLPTIPSSSSSSSSSSSWISQNHTIIKPPRGLRITGLAMVNLRKQPGLQDLPNLMKNKSVSSWWGNNFGFVLLPIYHHRDVDDPLQYVKRAKAMVDRKKLSLEAHFSYRIGTLIMSLLGPKIATLLSYRIFCNTSFTISNVVVPQEEIMFVGNPITSFRVTSTSLPHATTPGKAQMQILVAKDIIPDPQFLAKCFEDALLELKDAATAATKN
;
A
#
# COMPACT_ATOMS: atom_id res chain seq x y z
N MET A 1 44.99 18.29 9.56
CA MET A 1 44.26 17.82 8.37
C MET A 1 42.83 18.22 8.60
N GLU A 2 42.46 19.38 8.09
CA GLU A 2 41.05 19.74 7.96
C GLU A 2 40.50 18.80 6.89
N GLU A 3 39.49 18.00 7.25
CA GLU A 3 38.70 17.28 6.25
C GLU A 3 38.05 18.35 5.36
N GLU A 4 38.49 18.46 4.11
CA GLU A 4 37.77 19.23 3.11
C GLU A 4 36.38 18.59 2.95
N GLU A 5 35.35 19.21 3.51
CA GLU A 5 33.97 18.86 3.20
C GLU A 5 33.77 19.03 1.69
N GLU A 6 33.64 17.90 0.97
CA GLU A 6 33.30 17.93 -0.45
C GLU A 6 32.02 18.76 -0.65
N PRO A 7 31.96 19.62 -1.69
CA PRO A 7 30.80 20.46 -1.93
C PRO A 7 29.55 19.60 -2.11
N VAL A 8 28.58 19.74 -1.21
CA VAL A 8 27.33 18.99 -1.22
C VAL A 8 26.63 19.24 -2.55
N THR A 9 26.65 18.24 -3.43
CA THR A 9 25.91 18.30 -4.69
C THR A 9 24.42 18.48 -4.42
N PRO A 10 23.63 19.11 -5.33
CA PRO A 10 22.19 19.23 -5.15
C PRO A 10 21.49 17.89 -4.87
N ALA A 11 22.01 16.79 -5.43
CA ALA A 11 21.55 15.43 -5.16
C ALA A 11 22.00 14.91 -3.78
N GLY A 12 23.20 15.26 -3.33
CA GLY A 12 23.73 14.91 -2.00
C GLY A 12 22.85 15.40 -0.85
N ARG A 13 22.16 16.54 -1.01
CA ARG A 13 21.21 17.08 -0.02
C ARG A 13 19.95 16.22 0.19
N HIS A 14 19.71 15.23 -0.68
CA HIS A 14 18.61 14.28 -0.56
C HIS A 14 19.02 12.90 -0.02
N ILE A 15 20.32 12.62 0.09
CA ILE A 15 20.82 11.33 0.57
C ILE A 15 21.21 11.46 2.03
N VAL A 16 20.56 10.70 2.90
CA VAL A 16 20.81 10.70 4.34
C VAL A 16 21.44 9.36 4.70
N SER A 17 22.74 9.33 5.00
CA SER A 17 23.36 8.14 5.59
C SER A 17 23.20 8.20 7.11
N ARG A 18 22.68 7.14 7.72
CA ARG A 18 22.63 6.99 9.19
C ARG A 18 23.05 5.58 9.57
N ASP A 19 23.73 5.49 10.70
CA ASP A 19 23.93 4.24 11.41
C ASP A 19 22.98 4.23 12.61
N ILE A 20 21.99 3.34 12.59
CA ILE A 20 21.05 3.18 13.70
C ILE A 20 21.51 1.99 14.55
N GLY A 21 22.03 2.28 15.74
CA GLY A 21 22.48 1.29 16.73
C GLY A 21 23.97 1.34 17.02
N ASP A 22 24.31 1.59 18.28
CA ASP A 22 25.66 1.50 18.86
C ASP A 22 25.63 0.70 20.18
N LYS A 23 24.61 -0.15 20.36
CA LYS A 23 24.39 -0.89 21.59
C LYS A 23 24.04 -2.33 21.27
N ASP A 24 24.95 -3.21 21.63
CA ASP A 24 24.75 -4.65 21.62
C ASP A 24 23.38 -5.00 22.24
N ASN A 25 22.61 -5.84 21.54
CA ASN A 25 21.42 -6.56 22.02
C ASN A 25 20.01 -5.96 21.77
N GLU A 26 19.82 -4.94 20.93
CA GLU A 26 18.47 -4.60 20.42
C GLU A 26 18.17 -5.33 19.10
N ASP A 27 16.95 -5.88 18.98
CA ASP A 27 16.46 -6.51 17.74
C ASP A 27 16.48 -5.50 16.59
N GLU A 28 17.15 -5.87 15.49
CA GLU A 28 17.30 -5.04 14.29
C GLU A 28 15.95 -4.53 13.75
N MET A 29 14.90 -5.35 13.84
CA MET A 29 13.57 -4.97 13.39
C MET A 29 12.96 -3.86 14.26
N ILE A 30 13.23 -3.85 15.56
CA ILE A 30 12.77 -2.80 16.48
C ILE A 30 13.47 -1.47 16.16
N LEU A 31 14.78 -1.52 15.90
CA LEU A 31 15.58 -0.36 15.49
C LEU A 31 15.03 0.25 14.19
N VAL A 32 14.84 -0.57 13.16
CA VAL A 32 14.29 -0.12 11.87
C VAL A 32 12.88 0.46 12.02
N ASN A 33 11.98 -0.22 12.75
CA ASN A 33 10.60 0.26 12.91
C ASN A 33 10.53 1.60 13.65
N ARG A 34 11.34 1.80 14.69
CA ARG A 34 11.44 3.08 15.41
C ARG A 34 11.97 4.19 14.53
N TYR A 35 12.95 3.89 13.67
CA TYR A 35 13.45 4.87 12.70
C TYR A 35 12.38 5.26 11.67
N LEU A 36 11.65 4.28 11.13
CA LEU A 36 10.54 4.54 10.21
C LEU A 36 9.40 5.31 10.87
N GLU A 37 9.11 5.06 12.15
CA GLU A 37 8.15 5.81 12.96
C GLU A 37 8.55 7.30 13.08
N GLU A 38 9.82 7.58 13.41
CA GLU A 38 10.36 8.94 13.50
C GLU A 38 10.24 9.70 12.17
N LEU A 39 10.56 9.03 11.05
CA LEU A 39 10.38 9.59 9.70
C LEU A 39 8.91 9.81 9.35
N ALA A 40 8.01 8.96 9.84
CA ALA A 40 6.60 9.03 9.53
C ALA A 40 5.86 10.12 10.31
N VAL A 41 6.24 10.34 11.57
CA VAL A 41 5.45 11.15 12.52
C VAL A 41 6.17 12.44 12.93
N SER A 42 7.49 12.40 13.08
CA SER A 42 8.22 13.44 13.83
C SER A 42 9.12 14.33 12.98
N SER A 43 9.39 13.95 11.73
CA SER A 43 10.42 14.61 10.91
C SER A 43 9.85 15.10 9.58
N PRO A 44 9.17 16.25 9.45
CA PRO A 44 8.63 16.71 8.16
C PRO A 44 9.75 16.85 7.10
N LEU A 45 9.39 16.65 5.82
CA LEU A 45 10.33 16.88 4.71
C LEU A 45 10.61 18.39 4.57
N ASP A 46 11.88 18.73 4.34
CA ASP A 46 12.30 20.10 4.05
C ASP A 46 11.64 20.62 2.77
N THR A 47 10.98 21.78 2.86
CA THR A 47 10.27 22.42 1.76
C THR A 47 11.16 23.26 0.85
N ASP A 48 12.44 23.46 1.21
CA ASP A 48 13.42 24.20 0.41
C ASP A 48 14.09 23.32 -0.66
N LYS A 49 13.70 22.05 -0.73
CA LYS A 49 14.08 21.09 -1.77
C LYS A 49 12.86 20.32 -2.26
N PRO A 50 12.95 19.65 -3.44
CA PRO A 50 11.95 18.67 -3.82
C PRO A 50 11.68 17.66 -2.68
N LEU A 51 10.40 17.35 -2.44
CA LEU A 51 9.94 16.62 -1.26
C LEU A 51 10.21 15.10 -1.33
N TRP A 52 11.47 14.72 -1.46
CA TRP A 52 11.93 13.33 -1.45
C TRP A 52 13.31 13.20 -0.80
N GLU A 53 13.57 12.05 -0.16
CA GLU A 53 14.82 11.70 0.49
C GLU A 53 15.10 10.20 0.30
N VAL A 54 16.39 9.84 0.28
CA VAL A 54 16.87 8.46 0.29
C VAL A 54 17.69 8.27 1.54
N HIS A 55 17.24 7.40 2.44
CA HIS A 55 17.98 7.08 3.66
C HIS A 55 18.71 5.76 3.47
N VAL A 56 20.02 5.76 3.73
CA VAL A 56 20.87 4.57 3.62
C VAL A 56 21.30 4.18 5.03
N LEU A 57 20.80 3.05 5.49
CA LEU A 57 21.13 2.43 6.78
C LEU A 57 22.13 1.31 6.53
N ARG A 58 23.42 1.63 6.63
CA ARG A 58 24.50 0.75 6.16
C ARG A 58 24.57 -0.54 6.98
N ASN A 59 24.49 -0.44 8.29
CA ASN A 59 24.55 -1.58 9.20
C ASN A 59 23.42 -2.58 8.98
N GLN A 60 22.22 -2.09 8.65
CA GLN A 60 21.03 -2.89 8.37
C GLN A 60 20.88 -3.29 6.89
N LYS A 61 21.81 -2.85 6.03
CA LYS A 61 21.75 -3.04 4.57
C LYS A 61 20.39 -2.62 3.99
N LEU A 62 19.84 -1.51 4.49
CA LEU A 62 18.49 -1.05 4.19
C LEU A 62 18.52 0.33 3.51
N VAL A 63 17.74 0.47 2.45
CA VAL A 63 17.48 1.74 1.77
C VAL A 63 16.02 2.12 1.93
N VAL A 64 15.76 3.32 2.45
CA VAL A 64 14.41 3.86 2.62
C VAL A 64 14.21 5.00 1.62
N PHE A 65 13.26 4.81 0.70
CA PHE A 65 12.79 5.88 -0.18
C PHE A 65 11.64 6.61 0.49
N ARG A 66 11.85 7.86 0.85
CA ARG A 66 10.84 8.72 1.46
C ARG A 66 10.39 9.75 0.45
N ILE A 67 9.14 9.66 0.01
CA ILE A 67 8.62 10.51 -1.08
C ILE A 67 7.27 11.08 -0.66
N HIS A 68 7.13 12.40 -0.70
CA HIS A 68 5.86 13.04 -0.40
C HIS A 68 4.80 12.72 -1.47
N HIS A 69 3.56 12.46 -1.04
CA HIS A 69 2.45 12.10 -1.93
C HIS A 69 2.12 13.15 -3.00
N ALA A 70 2.54 14.40 -2.82
CA ALA A 70 2.41 15.45 -3.85
C ALA A 70 3.21 15.14 -5.13
N LEU A 71 4.27 14.34 -5.03
CA LEU A 71 5.11 13.94 -6.17
C LEU A 71 4.55 12.75 -6.94
N GLY A 72 3.64 11.98 -6.33
CA GLY A 72 3.02 10.82 -6.96
C GLY A 72 2.20 9.97 -6.00
N HIS A 73 1.31 9.16 -6.56
CA HIS A 73 0.59 8.13 -5.82
C HIS A 73 1.44 6.85 -5.72
N GLY A 74 1.14 6.01 -4.72
CA GLY A 74 1.97 4.84 -4.38
C GLY A 74 2.29 3.91 -5.55
N ILE A 75 1.34 3.68 -6.46
CA ILE A 75 1.56 2.77 -7.60
C ILE A 75 2.56 3.31 -8.64
N SER A 76 2.53 4.61 -8.97
CA SER A 76 3.48 5.18 -9.94
C SER A 76 4.85 5.34 -9.30
N LEU A 77 4.91 5.70 -8.02
CA LEU A 77 6.15 5.71 -7.27
C LEU A 77 6.77 4.31 -7.18
N MET A 78 5.97 3.29 -6.91
CA MET A 78 6.42 1.90 -6.94
C MET A 78 6.95 1.51 -8.32
N SER A 79 6.23 1.86 -9.38
CA SER A 79 6.66 1.58 -10.76
C SER A 79 7.98 2.27 -11.08
N LEU A 80 8.17 3.51 -10.60
CA LEU A 80 9.43 4.23 -10.76
C LEU A 80 10.58 3.51 -10.06
N VAL A 81 10.40 3.07 -8.81
CA VAL A 81 11.42 2.31 -8.08
C VAL A 81 11.73 1.00 -8.79
N LEU A 82 10.73 0.26 -9.24
CA LEU A 82 10.93 -1.00 -9.96
C LEU A 82 11.62 -0.80 -11.32
N ALA A 83 11.42 0.34 -12.00
CA ALA A 83 12.13 0.67 -13.23
C ALA A 83 13.64 0.91 -13.02
N LEU A 84 14.04 1.21 -11.78
CA LEU A 84 15.45 1.28 -11.36
C LEU A 84 16.03 -0.08 -11.00
N CYS A 85 15.18 -1.10 -10.79
CA CYS A 85 15.61 -2.46 -10.48
C CYS A 85 15.81 -3.28 -11.76
N ARG A 86 16.56 -4.38 -11.63
CA ARG A 86 16.79 -5.38 -12.69
C ARG A 86 16.55 -6.78 -12.13
N LYS A 87 16.33 -7.77 -13.00
CA LYS A 87 16.28 -9.17 -12.56
C LYS A 87 17.68 -9.64 -12.16
N VAL A 88 17.76 -10.49 -11.15
CA VAL A 88 19.05 -11.09 -10.74
C VAL A 88 19.60 -12.00 -11.84
N ASP A 89 18.76 -12.86 -12.43
CA ASP A 89 19.18 -13.81 -13.48
C ASP A 89 19.40 -13.14 -14.85
N HIS A 90 18.77 -11.98 -15.07
CA HIS A 90 18.83 -11.23 -16.32
C HIS A 90 19.03 -9.74 -16.03
N PRO A 91 20.27 -9.28 -15.75
CA PRO A 91 20.56 -7.91 -15.31
C PRO A 91 20.16 -6.81 -16.30
N ASP A 92 19.93 -7.14 -17.57
CA ASP A 92 19.47 -6.18 -18.58
C ASP A 92 17.93 -6.05 -18.64
N GLN A 93 17.21 -6.91 -17.91
CA GLN A 93 15.75 -6.97 -17.97
C GLN A 93 15.10 -6.30 -16.75
N LEU A 94 13.97 -5.66 -17.01
CA LEU A 94 13.10 -5.10 -15.97
C LEU A 94 12.35 -6.20 -15.20
N PRO A 95 12.01 -5.95 -13.93
CA PRO A 95 11.11 -6.80 -13.19
C PRO A 95 9.73 -6.92 -13.84
N THR A 96 9.16 -8.11 -13.77
CA THR A 96 7.82 -8.40 -14.27
C THR A 96 6.83 -8.19 -13.12
N ILE A 97 5.93 -7.22 -13.29
CA ILE A 97 4.77 -7.08 -12.43
C ILE A 97 3.74 -8.08 -12.94
N PRO A 98 3.24 -9.02 -12.11
CA PRO A 98 2.19 -9.92 -12.55
C PRO A 98 0.99 -9.07 -12.99
N SER A 99 0.73 -9.05 -14.28
CA SER A 99 -0.52 -8.52 -14.79
C SER A 99 -1.60 -9.45 -14.25
N SER A 100 -2.65 -8.90 -13.66
CA SER A 100 -3.88 -9.68 -13.54
C SER A 100 -4.29 -9.97 -14.97
N SER A 101 -3.91 -11.12 -15.52
CA SER A 101 -4.62 -11.68 -16.65
C SER A 101 -6.08 -11.59 -16.24
N SER A 102 -6.89 -10.89 -17.01
CA SER A 102 -8.31 -11.19 -17.02
C SER A 102 -8.37 -12.66 -17.41
N SER A 103 -8.32 -13.55 -16.42
CA SER A 103 -8.82 -14.89 -16.60
C SER A 103 -10.23 -14.62 -17.11
N SER A 104 -10.45 -14.88 -18.40
CA SER A 104 -11.78 -15.13 -18.89
C SER A 104 -12.38 -16.04 -17.85
N SER A 105 -13.30 -15.53 -17.05
CA SER A 105 -14.03 -16.36 -16.12
C SER A 105 -14.76 -17.33 -17.03
N SER A 106 -14.17 -18.51 -17.22
CA SER A 106 -14.91 -19.69 -17.60
C SER A 106 -16.06 -19.70 -16.61
N SER A 107 -17.26 -19.44 -17.13
CA SER A 107 -18.50 -19.38 -16.37
C SER A 107 -18.73 -20.75 -15.74
N SER A 108 -18.01 -21.05 -14.66
CA SER A 108 -18.32 -22.18 -13.81
C SER A 108 -19.61 -21.77 -13.10
N SER A 109 -20.69 -22.43 -13.54
CA SER A 109 -22.02 -22.43 -12.96
C SER A 109 -21.98 -22.51 -11.43
N TRP A 110 -21.93 -21.37 -10.76
CA TRP A 110 -22.26 -21.19 -9.35
C TRP A 110 -23.49 -20.30 -9.18
N ILE A 111 -24.19 -19.98 -10.27
CA ILE A 111 -25.52 -19.37 -10.24
C ILE A 111 -26.55 -20.47 -9.97
N SER A 112 -26.51 -21.00 -8.76
CA SER A 112 -27.69 -21.54 -8.10
C SER A 112 -27.47 -21.38 -6.61
N GLN A 113 -27.65 -20.14 -6.13
CA GLN A 113 -28.15 -19.96 -4.78
C GLN A 113 -29.31 -18.98 -4.86
N ASN A 114 -30.47 -19.51 -4.47
CA ASN A 114 -31.72 -18.83 -4.20
C ASN A 114 -31.52 -17.37 -3.81
N HIS A 115 -32.39 -16.50 -4.30
CA HIS A 115 -32.64 -15.19 -3.70
C HIS A 115 -33.10 -15.37 -2.23
N THR A 116 -32.19 -15.72 -1.34
CA THR A 116 -32.36 -15.51 0.08
C THR A 116 -32.43 -14.01 0.25
N ILE A 117 -33.59 -13.53 0.68
CA ILE A 117 -33.78 -12.18 1.19
C ILE A 117 -32.62 -11.90 2.14
N ILE A 118 -31.67 -11.07 1.70
CA ILE A 118 -30.51 -10.69 2.51
C ILE A 118 -31.11 -9.90 3.66
N LYS A 119 -31.23 -10.53 4.84
CA LYS A 119 -31.63 -9.84 6.06
C LYS A 119 -30.74 -8.61 6.23
N PRO A 120 -31.28 -7.45 6.62
CA PRO A 120 -30.46 -6.27 6.84
C PRO A 120 -29.33 -6.64 7.80
N PRO A 121 -28.08 -6.27 7.48
CA PRO A 121 -26.94 -6.69 8.29
C PRO A 121 -27.11 -6.16 9.71
N ARG A 122 -27.09 -7.06 10.69
CA ARG A 122 -27.15 -6.75 12.12
C ARG A 122 -25.73 -6.68 12.67
N GLY A 123 -25.51 -5.98 13.79
CA GLY A 123 -24.19 -5.88 14.43
C GLY A 123 -23.49 -4.54 14.23
N LEU A 124 -22.31 -4.41 14.85
CA LEU A 124 -21.54 -3.15 14.84
C LEU A 124 -20.97 -2.92 13.43
N ARG A 125 -21.32 -1.79 12.82
CA ARG A 125 -20.78 -1.38 11.52
C ARG A 125 -19.46 -0.66 11.69
N ILE A 126 -18.41 -1.22 11.10
CA ILE A 126 -17.10 -0.59 10.93
C ILE A 126 -16.94 -0.27 9.45
N THR A 127 -16.60 0.98 9.12
CA THR A 127 -16.44 1.38 7.71
C THR A 127 -14.97 1.51 7.39
N GLY A 128 -14.47 0.64 6.51
CA GLY A 128 -13.17 0.78 5.90
C GLY A 128 -13.21 1.56 4.59
N LEU A 129 -12.03 1.85 4.05
CA LEU A 129 -11.85 2.46 2.75
C LEU A 129 -10.82 1.65 1.94
N ALA A 130 -11.15 1.32 0.69
CA ALA A 130 -10.21 0.72 -0.24
C ALA A 130 -9.86 1.70 -1.35
N MET A 131 -8.57 1.85 -1.61
CA MET A 131 -8.06 2.67 -2.73
C MET A 131 -8.00 1.81 -3.99
N VAL A 132 -8.58 2.31 -5.08
CA VAL A 132 -8.68 1.60 -6.35
C VAL A 132 -7.99 2.41 -7.43
N ASN A 133 -6.96 1.83 -8.05
CA ASN A 133 -6.35 2.41 -9.23
C ASN A 133 -7.28 2.28 -10.43
N LEU A 134 -7.65 3.39 -11.04
CA LEU A 134 -8.56 3.42 -12.19
C LEU A 134 -7.84 3.31 -13.53
N ARG A 135 -6.50 3.28 -13.54
CA ARG A 135 -5.73 3.11 -14.78
C ARG A 135 -5.69 1.67 -15.24
N LYS A 136 -5.75 1.49 -16.56
CA LYS A 136 -5.24 0.28 -17.21
C LYS A 136 -3.71 0.28 -17.01
N GLN A 137 -3.16 -0.72 -16.32
CA GLN A 137 -1.72 -0.79 -16.06
C GLN A 137 -0.99 -1.23 -17.33
N PRO A 138 -0.13 -0.40 -17.95
CA PRO A 138 0.56 -0.75 -19.19
C PRO A 138 1.87 -1.53 -18.98
N GLY A 139 2.01 -2.26 -17.86
CA GLY A 139 3.27 -2.92 -17.50
C GLY A 139 4.38 -1.93 -17.09
N LEU A 140 5.55 -2.47 -16.76
CA LEU A 140 6.73 -1.67 -16.40
C LEU A 140 7.48 -1.22 -17.67
N GLN A 141 8.01 0.00 -17.69
CA GLN A 141 8.78 0.56 -18.82
C GLN A 141 10.14 1.08 -18.33
N ASP A 142 11.12 1.15 -19.23
CA ASP A 142 12.46 1.64 -18.91
C ASP A 142 12.50 3.14 -18.64
N LEU A 143 13.27 3.57 -17.62
CA LEU A 143 13.37 4.96 -17.18
C LEU A 143 13.71 5.96 -18.32
N PRO A 144 14.65 5.69 -19.24
CA PRO A 144 14.92 6.59 -20.36
C PRO A 144 13.74 6.75 -21.32
N ASN A 145 12.97 5.68 -21.53
CA ASN A 145 11.76 5.73 -22.36
C ASN A 145 10.63 6.49 -21.64
N LEU A 146 10.58 6.39 -20.31
CA LEU A 146 9.67 7.14 -19.45
C LEU A 146 9.95 8.64 -19.43
N MET A 147 11.21 9.05 -19.47
CA MET A 147 11.56 10.49 -19.48
C MET A 147 11.37 11.14 -20.86
N LYS A 148 11.47 10.37 -21.95
CA LYS A 148 11.42 10.90 -23.32
C LYS A 148 10.00 11.05 -23.89
N ASN A 149 9.02 10.31 -23.39
CA ASN A 149 7.72 10.20 -24.04
C ASN A 149 6.71 11.24 -23.52
N LYS A 150 6.22 12.15 -24.39
CA LYS A 150 5.27 13.22 -23.99
C LYS A 150 3.93 12.71 -23.45
N SER A 151 3.54 11.46 -23.75
CA SER A 151 2.33 10.84 -23.18
C SER A 151 2.45 10.55 -21.69
N VAL A 152 3.65 10.64 -21.11
CA VAL A 152 3.95 10.30 -19.72
C VAL A 152 3.33 11.29 -18.74
N SER A 153 2.92 12.50 -19.15
CA SER A 153 2.03 13.36 -18.34
C SER A 153 0.75 12.63 -17.88
N SER A 154 0.26 11.65 -18.65
CA SER A 154 -0.87 10.80 -18.27
C SER A 154 -0.51 9.70 -17.24
N TRP A 155 0.78 9.40 -17.06
CA TRP A 155 1.29 8.42 -16.09
C TRP A 155 1.62 9.01 -14.71
N TRP A 156 2.05 10.28 -14.67
CA TRP A 156 2.32 11.05 -13.43
C TRP A 156 1.06 11.69 -12.82
N GLY A 157 -0.13 11.38 -13.36
CA GLY A 157 -1.41 11.87 -12.85
C GLY A 157 -2.02 11.00 -11.75
N ASN A 158 -2.69 11.64 -10.80
CA ASN A 158 -3.34 10.93 -9.70
C ASN A 158 -4.73 10.41 -10.11
N ASN A 159 -4.80 9.21 -10.70
CA ASN A 159 -6.07 8.59 -11.12
C ASN A 159 -6.42 7.38 -10.25
N PHE A 160 -6.72 7.64 -8.98
CA PHE A 160 -7.33 6.65 -8.09
C PHE A 160 -8.70 7.12 -7.62
N GLY A 161 -9.61 6.17 -7.49
CA GLY A 161 -10.85 6.34 -6.74
C GLY A 161 -10.73 5.63 -5.40
N PHE A 162 -11.74 5.81 -4.55
CA PHE A 162 -11.91 4.99 -3.36
C PHE A 162 -13.29 4.35 -3.35
N VAL A 163 -13.38 3.28 -2.57
CA VAL A 163 -14.61 2.53 -2.31
C VAL A 163 -14.75 2.36 -0.80
N LEU A 164 -15.95 2.64 -0.28
CA LEU A 164 -16.25 2.40 1.13
C LEU A 164 -16.58 0.93 1.36
N LEU A 165 -15.98 0.34 2.39
CA LEU A 165 -16.11 -1.05 2.77
C LEU A 165 -16.84 -1.15 4.13
N PRO A 166 -18.18 -1.21 4.14
CA PRO A 166 -18.92 -1.44 5.37
C PRO A 166 -18.77 -2.91 5.79
N ILE A 167 -18.05 -3.13 6.89
CA ILE A 167 -17.91 -4.43 7.54
C ILE A 167 -18.85 -4.46 8.74
N TYR A 168 -19.58 -5.56 8.90
CA TYR A 168 -20.52 -5.77 9.99
C TYR A 168 -19.98 -6.87 10.89
N HIS A 169 -19.50 -6.48 12.07
CA HIS A 169 -19.06 -7.44 13.08
C HIS A 169 -20.28 -8.00 13.81
N HIS A 170 -20.37 -9.33 13.87
CA HIS A 170 -21.46 -10.05 14.50
C HIS A 170 -20.88 -10.85 15.67
N ARG A 171 -21.36 -10.65 16.89
CA ARG A 171 -20.83 -11.40 18.04
C ARG A 171 -21.18 -12.89 18.01
N ASP A 172 -22.19 -13.28 17.23
CA ASP A 172 -22.83 -14.61 17.28
C ASP A 172 -22.61 -15.41 15.97
N VAL A 173 -21.42 -15.36 15.37
CA VAL A 173 -21.10 -16.15 14.17
C VAL A 173 -20.09 -17.24 14.54
N ASP A 174 -20.58 -18.48 14.60
CA ASP A 174 -19.79 -19.67 14.94
C ASP A 174 -18.87 -20.15 13.81
N ASP A 175 -19.11 -19.73 12.56
CA ASP A 175 -18.31 -20.12 11.38
C ASP A 175 -17.43 -18.94 10.89
N PRO A 176 -16.10 -19.01 11.09
CA PRO A 176 -15.18 -17.95 10.68
C PRO A 176 -15.17 -17.75 9.16
N LEU A 177 -15.47 -18.78 8.36
CA LEU A 177 -15.52 -18.67 6.89
C LEU A 177 -16.68 -17.80 6.40
N GLN A 178 -17.73 -17.60 7.21
CA GLN A 178 -18.81 -16.67 6.83
C GLN A 178 -18.33 -15.24 6.71
N TYR A 179 -17.37 -14.80 7.53
CA TYR A 179 -16.81 -13.45 7.41
C TYR A 179 -16.13 -13.25 6.07
N VAL A 180 -15.32 -14.20 5.64
CA VAL A 180 -14.64 -14.16 4.34
C VAL A 180 -15.64 -14.21 3.20
N LYS A 181 -16.66 -15.08 3.26
CA LYS A 181 -17.72 -15.17 2.24
C LYS A 181 -18.49 -13.84 2.10
N ARG A 182 -18.87 -13.22 3.23
CA ARG A 182 -19.56 -11.92 3.23
C ARG A 182 -18.67 -10.80 2.71
N ALA A 183 -17.41 -10.75 3.15
CA ALA A 183 -16.44 -9.77 2.67
C ALA A 183 -16.19 -9.93 1.17
N LYS A 184 -16.04 -11.16 0.67
CA LYS A 184 -15.86 -11.48 -0.75
C LYS A 184 -17.07 -11.03 -1.58
N ALA A 185 -18.28 -11.37 -1.16
CA ALA A 185 -19.52 -10.95 -1.85
C ALA A 185 -19.66 -9.42 -1.89
N MET A 186 -19.33 -8.73 -0.79
CA MET A 186 -19.30 -7.27 -0.73
C MET A 186 -18.28 -6.70 -1.70
N VAL A 187 -17.04 -7.18 -1.68
CA VAL A 187 -15.96 -6.72 -2.56
C VAL A 187 -16.29 -6.99 -4.03
N ASP A 188 -16.85 -8.15 -4.38
CA ASP A 188 -17.23 -8.47 -5.76
C ASP A 188 -18.33 -7.53 -6.26
N ARG A 189 -19.35 -7.25 -5.43
CA ARG A 189 -20.38 -6.26 -5.76
C ARG A 189 -19.79 -4.85 -5.92
N LYS A 190 -18.83 -4.48 -5.08
CA LYS A 190 -18.12 -3.19 -5.15
C LYS A 190 -17.19 -3.08 -6.36
N LYS A 191 -16.59 -4.18 -6.82
CA LYS A 191 -15.81 -4.21 -8.08
C LYS A 191 -16.68 -3.97 -9.30
N LEU A 192 -17.93 -4.45 -9.26
CA LEU A 192 -18.93 -4.18 -10.30
C LEU A 192 -19.58 -2.81 -10.15
N SER A 193 -19.40 -2.13 -9.02
CA SER A 193 -19.92 -0.78 -8.84
C SER A 193 -19.00 0.23 -9.52
N LEU A 194 -19.60 1.29 -10.07
CA LEU A 194 -18.85 2.44 -10.60
C LEU A 194 -18.37 3.38 -9.49
N GLU A 195 -18.44 2.98 -8.22
CA GLU A 195 -18.17 3.85 -7.06
C GLU A 195 -16.77 4.45 -7.10
N ALA A 196 -15.75 3.67 -7.46
CA ALA A 196 -14.39 4.19 -7.61
C ALA A 196 -14.30 5.23 -8.75
N HIS A 197 -14.98 5.00 -9.87
CA HIS A 197 -15.00 5.93 -10.99
C HIS A 197 -15.75 7.22 -10.63
N PHE A 198 -16.89 7.11 -9.96
CA PHE A 198 -17.67 8.25 -9.48
C PHE A 198 -16.92 9.04 -8.42
N SER A 199 -16.27 8.39 -7.45
CA SER A 199 -15.51 9.08 -6.41
C SER A 199 -14.36 9.91 -6.98
N TYR A 200 -13.63 9.35 -7.96
CA TYR A 200 -12.63 10.11 -8.70
C TYR A 200 -13.23 11.30 -9.45
N ARG A 201 -14.30 11.08 -10.23
CA ARG A 201 -14.95 12.15 -11.02
C ARG A 201 -15.49 13.28 -10.15
N ILE A 202 -16.16 12.94 -9.04
CA ILE A 202 -16.65 13.91 -8.06
C ILE A 202 -15.49 14.68 -7.46
N GLY A 203 -14.40 14.01 -7.07
CA GLY A 203 -13.19 14.65 -6.56
C GLY A 203 -12.61 15.65 -7.55
N THR A 204 -12.47 15.27 -8.83
CA THR A 204 -11.99 16.18 -9.88
C THR A 204 -12.93 17.35 -10.14
N LEU A 205 -14.24 17.12 -10.07
CA LEU A 205 -15.25 18.15 -10.26
C LEU A 205 -15.19 19.19 -9.14
N ILE A 206 -15.12 18.74 -7.88
CA ILE A 206 -15.02 19.62 -6.72
C ILE A 206 -13.72 20.42 -6.75
N MET A 207 -12.61 19.78 -7.12
CA MET A 207 -11.33 20.46 -7.31
C MET A 207 -11.44 21.57 -8.36
N SER A 208 -12.11 21.28 -9.49
CA SER A 208 -12.28 22.23 -10.60
C SER A 208 -13.29 23.35 -10.32
N LEU A 209 -14.38 23.08 -9.58
CA LEU A 209 -15.46 24.04 -9.37
C LEU A 209 -15.30 24.85 -8.07
N LEU A 210 -14.86 24.19 -7.00
CA LEU A 210 -14.83 24.76 -5.63
C LEU A 210 -13.40 24.96 -5.10
N GLY A 211 -12.40 24.52 -5.87
CA GLY A 211 -10.99 24.71 -5.57
C GLY A 211 -10.42 23.71 -4.54
N PRO A 212 -9.09 23.77 -4.33
CA PRO A 212 -8.36 22.78 -3.54
C PRO A 212 -8.73 22.77 -2.06
N LYS A 213 -9.08 23.92 -1.48
CA LYS A 213 -9.44 24.00 -0.04
C LYS A 213 -10.68 23.15 0.28
N ILE A 214 -11.72 23.24 -0.55
CA ILE A 214 -12.95 22.47 -0.37
C ILE A 214 -12.73 20.99 -0.68
N ALA A 215 -11.98 20.69 -1.74
CA ALA A 215 -11.62 19.31 -2.08
C ALA A 215 -10.85 18.62 -0.95
N THR A 216 -9.89 19.32 -0.33
CA THR A 216 -9.13 18.83 0.83
C THR A 216 -10.04 18.61 2.04
N LEU A 217 -10.94 19.55 2.35
CA LEU A 217 -11.86 19.41 3.49
C LEU A 217 -12.82 18.22 3.32
N LEU A 218 -13.35 18.01 2.11
CA LEU A 218 -14.19 16.85 1.83
C LEU A 218 -13.40 15.55 1.95
N SER A 219 -12.20 15.50 1.35
CA SER A 219 -11.34 14.32 1.42
C SER A 219 -11.01 13.98 2.87
N TYR A 220 -10.61 14.99 3.66
CA TYR A 220 -10.35 14.85 5.10
C TYR A 220 -11.56 14.26 5.84
N ARG A 221 -12.76 14.79 5.61
CA ARG A 221 -13.98 14.25 6.24
C ARG A 221 -14.27 12.80 5.87
N ILE A 222 -14.01 12.40 4.62
CA ILE A 222 -14.22 11.02 4.17
C ILE A 222 -13.22 10.09 4.86
N PHE A 223 -11.93 10.42 4.81
CA PHE A 223 -10.87 9.59 5.36
C PHE A 223 -10.95 9.50 6.89
N CYS A 224 -11.15 10.63 7.60
CA CYS A 224 -11.23 10.64 9.06
C CYS A 224 -12.51 10.00 9.63
N ASN A 225 -13.55 9.81 8.81
CA ASN A 225 -14.77 9.07 9.21
C ASN A 225 -14.72 7.58 8.83
N THR A 226 -13.56 7.09 8.38
CA THR A 226 -13.31 5.65 8.14
C THR A 226 -12.36 5.10 9.19
N SER A 227 -12.54 3.83 9.57
CA SER A 227 -11.78 3.20 10.66
C SER A 227 -10.45 2.62 10.21
N PHE A 228 -10.34 2.20 8.94
CA PHE A 228 -9.11 1.64 8.38
C PHE A 228 -9.09 1.83 6.87
N THR A 229 -7.89 1.86 6.29
CA THR A 229 -7.68 1.87 4.84
C THR A 229 -6.93 0.62 4.39
N ILE A 230 -7.29 0.05 3.24
CA ILE A 230 -6.55 -1.05 2.61
C ILE A 230 -6.05 -0.59 1.24
N SER A 231 -4.78 -0.88 0.96
CA SER A 231 -4.20 -0.70 -0.37
C SER A 231 -3.40 -1.94 -0.73
N ASN A 232 -3.44 -2.26 -2.01
CA ASN A 232 -2.65 -3.35 -2.55
C ASN A 232 -1.68 -2.75 -3.58
N VAL A 233 -0.39 -2.91 -3.32
CA VAL A 233 0.68 -2.56 -4.24
C VAL A 233 1.30 -3.88 -4.70
N VAL A 234 1.17 -4.17 -5.99
CA VAL A 234 1.74 -5.37 -6.58
C VAL A 234 3.25 -5.19 -6.65
N VAL A 235 3.98 -6.17 -6.13
CA VAL A 235 5.45 -6.24 -6.14
C VAL A 235 5.86 -7.45 -6.99
N PRO A 236 6.99 -7.40 -7.72
CA PRO A 236 7.51 -8.56 -8.43
C PRO A 236 7.69 -9.76 -7.50
N GLN A 237 7.44 -10.96 -8.03
CA GLN A 237 7.61 -12.23 -7.31
C GLN A 237 8.99 -12.86 -7.54
N GLU A 238 9.71 -12.39 -8.56
CA GLU A 238 11.05 -12.83 -8.92
C GLU A 238 12.12 -12.06 -8.13
N GLU A 239 13.33 -12.61 -8.09
CA GLU A 239 14.46 -11.95 -7.45
C GLU A 239 14.93 -10.75 -8.28
N ILE A 240 15.01 -9.60 -7.62
CA ILE A 240 15.41 -8.33 -8.24
C ILE A 240 16.64 -7.78 -7.56
N MET A 241 17.40 -6.98 -8.28
CA MET A 241 18.56 -6.25 -7.79
C MET A 241 18.39 -4.76 -8.05
N PHE A 242 18.90 -3.94 -7.13
CA PHE A 242 18.95 -2.49 -7.24
C PHE A 242 20.41 -2.05 -7.22
N VAL A 243 20.84 -1.34 -8.27
CA VAL A 243 22.23 -0.83 -8.43
C VAL A 243 23.27 -1.93 -8.14
N GLY A 244 23.16 -3.08 -8.81
CA GLY A 244 24.13 -4.17 -8.62
C GLY A 244 23.87 -5.08 -7.41
N ASN A 245 22.97 -4.71 -6.49
CA ASN A 245 22.79 -5.42 -5.22
C ASN A 245 21.44 -6.15 -5.17
N PRO A 246 21.40 -7.48 -4.91
CA PRO A 246 20.15 -8.22 -4.74
C PRO A 246 19.29 -7.65 -3.61
N ILE A 247 18.00 -7.49 -3.88
CA ILE A 247 17.01 -7.06 -2.89
C ILE A 247 16.37 -8.30 -2.29
N THR A 248 16.45 -8.43 -0.96
CA THR A 248 15.85 -9.56 -0.22
C THR A 248 14.39 -9.31 0.14
N SER A 249 14.00 -8.05 0.37
CA SER A 249 12.64 -7.68 0.71
C SER A 249 12.28 -6.28 0.24
N PHE A 250 11.00 -6.08 -0.07
CA PHE A 250 10.46 -4.80 -0.46
C PHE A 250 9.25 -4.47 0.41
N ARG A 251 9.27 -3.29 1.05
CA ARG A 251 8.26 -2.85 2.00
C ARG A 251 7.72 -1.48 1.57
N VAL A 252 6.40 -1.35 1.55
CA VAL A 252 5.70 -0.09 1.21
C VAL A 252 4.81 0.30 2.37
N THR A 253 5.01 1.51 2.86
CA THR A 253 4.22 2.09 3.95
C THR A 253 3.73 3.47 3.53
N SER A 254 2.51 3.85 3.90
CA SER A 254 1.98 5.21 3.74
C SER A 254 1.73 5.83 5.11
N THR A 255 2.08 7.10 5.27
CA THR A 255 1.91 7.86 6.51
C THR A 255 0.64 8.71 6.42
N SER A 256 -0.31 8.55 7.35
CA SER A 256 -1.42 9.48 7.69
C SER A 256 -2.73 8.78 8.08
N LEU A 257 -2.91 7.51 7.73
CA LEU A 257 -4.14 6.74 8.01
C LEU A 257 -3.79 5.35 8.54
N PRO A 258 -4.59 4.77 9.45
CA PRO A 258 -4.46 3.36 9.81
C PRO A 258 -4.60 2.52 8.55
N HIS A 259 -3.55 1.79 8.23
CA HIS A 259 -3.43 1.17 6.92
C HIS A 259 -2.87 -0.23 6.99
N ALA A 260 -3.45 -1.13 6.17
CA ALA A 260 -2.91 -2.45 5.89
C ALA A 260 -2.50 -2.55 4.41
N THR A 261 -1.20 -2.76 4.17
CA THR A 261 -0.67 -3.06 2.83
C THR A 261 -0.11 -4.48 2.81
N THR A 262 -0.36 -5.19 1.70
CA THR A 262 0.19 -6.53 1.45
C THR A 262 1.07 -6.58 0.20
N PRO A 263 2.34 -6.12 0.26
CA PRO A 263 3.26 -6.31 -0.87
C PRO A 263 3.63 -7.79 -1.04
N GLY A 264 3.50 -8.31 -2.27
CA GLY A 264 4.09 -9.60 -2.66
C GLY A 264 3.61 -10.80 -1.84
N LYS A 265 4.52 -11.71 -1.45
CA LYS A 265 4.27 -12.89 -0.60
C LYS A 265 3.69 -12.48 0.79
N ALA A 266 2.42 -12.08 0.81
CA ALA A 266 1.53 -11.88 1.95
C ALA A 266 2.13 -11.20 3.22
N GLN A 267 3.03 -10.22 3.08
CA GLN A 267 3.50 -9.46 4.23
C GLN A 267 2.48 -8.39 4.59
N MET A 268 1.85 -8.45 5.77
CA MET A 268 0.93 -7.41 6.20
C MET A 268 1.67 -6.37 7.05
N GLN A 269 1.61 -5.10 6.64
CA GLN A 269 2.11 -3.98 7.45
C GLN A 269 0.95 -3.24 8.08
N ILE A 270 1.06 -2.96 9.38
CA ILE A 270 0.03 -2.26 10.15
C ILE A 270 0.65 -0.98 10.70
N LEU A 271 0.10 0.17 10.31
CA LEU A 271 0.40 1.46 10.92
C LEU A 271 -0.79 1.90 11.76
N VAL A 272 -0.55 2.24 13.03
CA VAL A 272 -1.60 2.71 13.96
C VAL A 272 -1.08 3.86 14.80
N ALA A 273 -2.00 4.70 15.27
CA ALA A 273 -1.70 5.75 16.23
C ALA A 273 -1.67 5.12 17.64
N LYS A 274 -0.54 5.23 18.35
CA LYS A 274 -0.32 4.58 19.66
C LYS A 274 -1.25 5.10 20.77
N ASP A 275 -1.75 6.32 20.63
CA ASP A 275 -2.75 6.92 21.51
C ASP A 275 -4.14 6.25 21.37
N ILE A 276 -4.43 5.66 20.21
CA ILE A 276 -5.69 4.95 19.94
C ILE A 276 -5.52 3.43 20.10
N ILE A 277 -4.42 2.86 19.62
CA ILE A 277 -4.07 1.43 19.70
C ILE A 277 -2.73 1.32 20.42
N PRO A 278 -2.74 1.20 21.77
CA PRO A 278 -1.51 1.24 22.58
C PRO A 278 -0.56 0.08 22.34
N ASP A 279 -1.10 -1.09 21.93
CA ASP A 279 -0.33 -2.29 21.66
C ASP A 279 -0.55 -2.77 20.20
N PRO A 280 0.23 -2.24 19.25
CA PRO A 280 0.20 -2.67 17.85
C PRO A 280 0.58 -4.14 17.65
N GLN A 281 1.44 -4.68 18.51
CA GLN A 281 1.88 -6.08 18.45
C GLN A 281 0.74 -7.03 18.79
N PHE A 282 -0.05 -6.70 19.80
CA PHE A 282 -1.27 -7.44 20.13
C PHE A 282 -2.27 -7.41 18.96
N LEU A 283 -2.47 -6.25 18.32
CA LEU A 283 -3.32 -6.17 17.13
C LEU A 283 -2.81 -7.06 15.99
N ALA A 284 -1.49 -7.03 15.72
CA ALA A 284 -0.88 -7.91 14.72
C ALA A 284 -1.08 -9.39 15.07
N LYS A 285 -0.97 -9.75 16.36
CA LYS A 285 -1.23 -11.10 16.84
C LYS A 285 -2.69 -11.53 16.63
N CYS A 286 -3.66 -10.64 16.89
CA CYS A 286 -5.06 -10.91 16.60
C CYS A 286 -5.31 -11.19 15.10
N PHE A 287 -4.63 -10.47 14.20
CA PHE A 287 -4.72 -10.75 12.78
C PHE A 287 -4.11 -12.11 12.40
N GLU A 288 -2.95 -12.44 12.98
CA GLU A 288 -2.31 -13.75 12.78
C GLU A 288 -3.23 -14.88 13.23
N ASP A 289 -3.75 -14.80 14.46
CA ASP A 289 -4.61 -15.83 15.04
C ASP A 289 -5.90 -15.99 14.22
N ALA A 290 -6.51 -14.90 13.76
CA ALA A 290 -7.68 -14.95 12.89
C ALA A 290 -7.38 -15.60 11.52
N LEU A 291 -6.20 -15.37 10.94
CA LEU A 291 -5.79 -16.03 9.69
C LEU A 291 -5.54 -17.53 9.90
N LEU A 292 -4.98 -17.92 11.05
CA LEU A 292 -4.79 -19.32 11.41
C LEU A 292 -6.14 -20.03 11.60
N GLU A 293 -7.09 -19.41 12.30
CA GLU A 293 -8.44 -19.93 12.49
C GLU A 293 -9.15 -20.15 11.14
N LEU A 294 -9.04 -19.19 10.22
CA LEU A 294 -9.59 -19.31 8.87
C LEU A 294 -8.96 -20.45 8.07
N LYS A 295 -7.64 -20.62 8.18
CA LYS A 295 -6.90 -21.70 7.51
C LYS A 295 -7.35 -23.06 8.04
N ASP A 296 -7.49 -23.20 9.35
CA ASP A 296 -7.89 -24.45 10.00
C ASP A 296 -9.34 -24.81 9.63
N ALA A 297 -10.25 -23.84 9.66
CA ALA A 297 -11.65 -24.01 9.22
C ALA A 297 -11.74 -24.40 7.74
N ALA A 298 -10.96 -23.77 6.86
CA ALA A 298 -10.92 -24.12 5.44
C ALA A 298 -10.37 -25.53 5.19
N THR A 299 -9.36 -25.94 5.97
CA THR A 299 -8.77 -27.28 5.90
C THR A 299 -9.76 -28.35 6.39
N ALA A 300 -10.53 -28.06 7.43
CA ALA A 300 -11.58 -28.96 7.90
C ALA A 300 -12.71 -29.11 6.86
N ALA A 301 -13.12 -28.02 6.22
CA ALA A 301 -14.18 -28.02 5.22
C ALA A 301 -13.81 -28.72 3.90
N THR A 302 -12.52 -28.89 3.59
CA THR A 302 -12.04 -29.56 2.37
C THR A 302 -11.79 -31.06 2.55
N LYS A 303 -11.77 -31.55 3.80
CA LYS A 303 -11.63 -32.97 4.14
C LYS A 303 -12.97 -33.72 4.21
N ASN A 304 -14.08 -32.98 4.26
CA ASN A 304 -15.46 -33.49 4.23
C ASN A 304 -16.05 -33.37 2.83
#